data_AF-A0A0M4G1U0-F1
#
_entry.id   AF-A0A0M4G1U0-F1
#
_cell.length_a   1.000
_cell.length_b   1.000
_cell.length_c   1.000
_cell.angle_alpha   90.00
_cell.angle_beta   90.00
_cell.angle_gamma   90.00
#
_symmetry.space_group_name_H-M   'P 1'
#
loop_
_entity.id
_entity.type
_entity.pdbx_description
1 polymer ?
#
loop_
_entity_poly.entity_id
_entity_poly.type
_entity_poly.pdbx_seq_one_letter_code
_entity_poly.pdbx_strand_id
1 'polypeptide(L)'
;MKKILIGLVGTLVMFFLYFYQSPIISTGEAINKAEKYLLNPPEEWKKSISFNGLEEIPPENISVNLTPKHGYWNDITNKMKWEVTIKYTGQESTIVMDAYTGEFINLYGPLN
;
A
#
# COMPACT_ATOMS: atom_id res chain seq x y z
N MET A 1 -16.95 33.82 -22.04
CA MET A 1 -16.89 32.35 -22.14
C MET A 1 -15.46 31.82 -22.24
N LYS A 2 -14.66 32.16 -23.26
CA LYS A 2 -13.27 31.64 -23.42
C LYS A 2 -12.35 31.86 -22.21
N LYS A 3 -12.40 33.04 -21.57
CA LYS A 3 -11.58 33.34 -20.36
C LYS A 3 -11.96 32.50 -19.13
N ILE A 4 -13.25 32.22 -18.96
CA ILE A 4 -13.78 31.37 -17.88
C ILE A 4 -13.35 29.92 -18.13
N LEU A 5 -13.42 29.47 -19.39
CA LEU A 5 -12.97 28.13 -19.79
C LEU A 5 -11.47 27.94 -19.53
N ILE A 6 -10.63 28.92 -19.88
CA ILE A 6 -9.18 28.88 -19.63
C ILE A 6 -8.89 28.84 -18.12
N GLY A 7 -9.61 29.63 -17.32
CA GLY A 7 -9.48 29.59 -15.86
C GLY A 7 -9.81 28.20 -15.28
N LEU A 8 -10.93 27.60 -15.71
CA LEU A 8 -11.34 26.26 -15.31
C LEU A 8 -10.33 25.18 -15.69
N VAL A 9 -9.81 25.24 -16.92
CA VAL A 9 -8.78 24.30 -17.39
C VAL A 9 -7.50 24.47 -16.56
N GLY A 10 -7.09 25.71 -16.27
CA GLY A 10 -5.92 25.98 -15.43
C GLY A 10 -6.06 25.40 -14.02
N THR A 11 -7.22 25.58 -13.38
CA THR A 11 -7.52 24.99 -12.07
C THR A 11 -7.48 23.45 -12.14
N LEU A 12 -8.07 22.85 -13.16
CA LEU A 12 -8.08 21.39 -13.35
C LEU A 12 -6.65 20.83 -13.48
N VAL A 13 -5.79 21.50 -14.25
CA VAL A 13 -4.38 21.12 -14.42
C VAL A 13 -3.62 21.24 -13.11
N MET A 14 -3.83 22.29 -12.32
CA MET A 14 -3.20 22.42 -11.00
C MET A 14 -3.61 21.28 -10.05
N PHE A 15 -4.90 20.92 -10.02
CA PHE A 15 -5.37 19.78 -9.23
C PHE A 15 -4.70 18.48 -9.69
N PHE A 16 -4.61 18.23 -11.00
CA PHE A 16 -3.93 17.06 -11.54
C PHE A 16 -2.46 17.00 -11.13
N LEU A 17 -1.74 18.12 -11.23
CA LEU A 17 -0.32 18.20 -10.84
C LEU A 17 -0.14 17.93 -9.34
N TYR A 18 -1.03 18.46 -8.50
CA TYR A 18 -1.02 18.23 -7.05
C TYR A 18 -1.19 16.74 -6.71
N PHE A 19 -2.17 16.06 -7.33
CA PHE A 19 -2.37 14.62 -7.11
C PHE A 19 -1.25 13.76 -7.69
N TYR A 20 -0.63 14.18 -8.79
CA TYR A 20 0.49 13.47 -9.41
C TYR A 20 1.79 13.56 -8.58
N GLN A 21 2.02 14.70 -7.90
CA GLN A 21 3.20 14.93 -7.05
C GLN A 21 3.04 14.43 -5.61
N SER A 22 1.89 13.82 -5.26
CA SER A 22 1.66 13.35 -3.89
C SER A 22 2.76 12.35 -3.49
N PRO A 23 3.50 12.59 -2.39
CA PRO A 23 4.58 11.71 -1.98
C PRO A 23 4.02 10.35 -1.56
N ILE A 24 4.78 9.29 -1.83
CA ILE A 24 4.49 7.96 -1.30
C ILE A 24 5.12 7.79 0.09
N ILE A 25 4.54 6.93 0.91
CA ILE A 25 5.12 6.55 2.19
C ILE A 25 6.47 5.87 1.98
N SER A 26 7.39 6.08 2.92
CA SER A 26 8.72 5.47 2.86
C SER A 26 8.68 3.94 3.04
N THR A 27 9.73 3.24 2.60
CA THR A 27 9.89 1.80 2.84
C THR A 27 9.79 1.46 4.33
N GLY A 28 10.44 2.24 5.21
CA GLY A 28 10.38 2.00 6.66
C GLY A 28 8.98 2.19 7.23
N GLU A 29 8.24 3.18 6.75
CA GLU A 29 6.84 3.37 7.13
C GLU A 29 5.95 2.23 6.60
N ALA A 30 6.19 1.76 5.38
CA ALA A 30 5.50 0.60 4.81
C ALA A 30 5.73 -0.67 5.65
N ILE A 31 6.98 -0.95 6.04
CA ILE A 31 7.30 -2.09 6.93
C ILE A 31 6.56 -1.96 8.27
N ASN A 32 6.67 -0.81 8.92
CA ASN A 32 6.00 -0.55 10.20
C ASN A 32 4.48 -0.71 10.11
N LYS A 33 3.85 -0.30 9.00
CA LYS A 33 2.41 -0.48 8.78
C LYS A 33 2.07 -1.95 8.49
N ALA A 34 2.88 -2.66 7.70
CA ALA A 34 2.68 -4.07 7.40
C ALA A 34 2.74 -4.93 8.67
N GLU A 35 3.70 -4.70 9.56
CA GLU A 35 3.78 -5.38 10.85
C GLU A 35 2.54 -5.14 11.71
N LYS A 36 2.03 -3.89 11.75
CA LYS A 36 0.79 -3.57 12.45
C LYS A 36 -0.41 -4.31 11.86
N TYR A 37 -0.51 -4.40 10.54
CA TYR A 37 -1.58 -5.16 9.88
C TYR A 37 -1.44 -6.66 10.07
N LEU A 38 -0.22 -7.18 10.22
CA LEU A 38 0.00 -8.59 10.52
C LEU A 38 -0.42 -8.92 11.97
N LEU A 39 -0.15 -8.02 12.91
CA LEU A 39 -0.54 -8.17 14.33
C LEU A 39 -2.04 -7.99 14.56
N ASN A 40 -2.65 -7.05 13.85
CA ASN A 40 -4.06 -6.72 13.98
C ASN A 40 -4.68 -6.47 12.60
N PRO A 41 -4.89 -7.54 11.82
CA PRO A 41 -5.50 -7.43 10.50
C PRO A 41 -6.95 -6.95 10.60
N PRO A 42 -7.50 -6.39 9.50
CA PRO A 42 -8.92 -6.11 9.41
C PRO A 42 -9.77 -7.35 9.72
N GLU A 43 -10.98 -7.17 10.27
CA GLU A 43 -11.86 -8.27 10.74
C GLU A 43 -12.03 -9.40 9.72
N GLU A 44 -12.15 -9.04 8.44
CA GLU A 44 -12.30 -9.98 7.32
C GLU A 44 -11.11 -10.94 7.17
N TRP A 45 -9.93 -10.53 7.63
CA TRP A 45 -8.65 -11.23 7.47
C TRP A 45 -8.10 -11.80 8.78
N LYS A 46 -8.74 -11.53 9.93
CA LYS A 46 -8.28 -12.01 11.26
C LYS A 46 -8.13 -13.52 11.36
N LYS A 47 -9.00 -14.29 10.69
CA LYS A 47 -8.94 -15.75 10.72
C LYS A 47 -7.85 -16.32 9.81
N SER A 48 -7.39 -15.53 8.85
CA SER A 48 -6.45 -15.96 7.82
C SER A 48 -4.98 -15.84 8.25
N ILE A 49 -4.70 -15.25 9.43
CA ILE A 49 -3.34 -15.00 9.91
C ILE A 49 -3.13 -15.70 11.26
N SER A 50 -2.07 -16.50 11.39
CA SER A 50 -1.67 -17.15 12.65
C SER A 50 -0.49 -16.47 13.36
N PHE A 51 -0.17 -15.24 13.00
CA PHE A 51 0.91 -14.47 13.63
C PHE A 51 0.47 -13.93 15.00
N ASN A 52 1.25 -14.24 16.05
CA ASN A 52 0.94 -13.85 17.42
C ASN A 52 1.84 -12.71 17.95
N GLY A 53 2.79 -12.21 17.15
CA GLY A 53 3.65 -11.08 17.51
C GLY A 53 4.73 -11.35 18.55
N LEU A 54 4.93 -12.62 18.95
CA LEU A 54 5.94 -12.98 19.94
C LEU A 54 7.33 -13.20 19.32
N GLU A 55 7.41 -13.34 18.00
CA GLU A 55 8.66 -13.52 17.26
C GLU A 55 9.20 -12.18 16.77
N GLU A 56 10.47 -11.92 17.05
CA GLU A 56 11.20 -10.83 16.41
C GLU A 56 11.42 -11.20 14.93
N ILE A 57 10.98 -10.34 14.02
CA ILE A 57 11.12 -10.53 12.58
C ILE A 57 12.48 -9.92 12.17
N PRO A 58 13.46 -10.73 11.76
CA PRO A 58 14.74 -10.20 11.33
C PRO A 58 14.59 -9.48 9.97
N PRO A 59 15.39 -8.43 9.68
CA PRO A 59 15.29 -7.69 8.43
C PRO A 59 15.44 -8.56 7.16
N GLU A 60 16.24 -9.63 7.20
CA GLU A 60 16.38 -10.56 6.07
C GLU A 60 15.08 -11.32 5.72
N ASN A 61 14.12 -11.38 6.64
CA ASN A 61 12.82 -12.02 6.43
C ASN A 61 11.75 -11.05 5.88
N ILE A 62 12.11 -9.78 5.66
CA ILE A 62 11.23 -8.76 5.13
C ILE A 62 11.65 -8.44 3.70
N SER A 63 10.75 -8.69 2.75
CA SER A 63 10.90 -8.25 1.37
C SER A 63 9.87 -7.17 1.08
N VAL A 64 10.31 -6.08 0.46
CA VAL A 64 9.46 -4.92 0.17
C VAL A 64 9.55 -4.58 -1.31
N ASN A 65 8.41 -4.60 -1.98
CA ASN A 65 8.30 -4.27 -3.40
C ASN A 65 7.33 -3.11 -3.60
N LEU A 66 7.73 -2.13 -4.42
CA LEU A 66 6.85 -1.07 -4.91
C LEU A 66 6.39 -1.45 -6.31
N THR A 67 5.11 -1.73 -6.48
CA THR A 67 4.57 -2.19 -7.76
C THR A 67 3.40 -1.30 -8.22
N PRO A 68 3.15 -1.20 -9.54
CA PRO A 68 1.97 -0.50 -10.04
C PRO A 68 0.69 -1.16 -9.53
N LYS A 69 -0.30 -0.34 -9.17
CA LYS A 69 -1.66 -0.76 -8.84
C LYS A 69 -2.41 -0.95 -10.15
N HIS A 70 -2.94 -2.12 -10.40
CA HIS A 70 -3.69 -2.39 -11.63
C HIS A 70 -5.14 -1.87 -11.57
N GLY A 71 -5.69 -1.54 -12.75
CA GLY A 71 -7.09 -1.16 -12.94
C GLY A 71 -7.22 0.17 -13.67
N TYR A 72 -8.33 0.35 -14.41
CA TYR A 72 -8.51 1.44 -15.38
C TYR A 72 -8.02 2.82 -14.90
N TRP A 73 -8.48 3.28 -13.72
CA TRP A 73 -8.07 4.58 -13.17
C TRP A 73 -6.65 4.60 -12.62
N ASN A 74 -6.18 3.49 -12.05
CA ASN A 74 -4.83 3.38 -11.47
C ASN A 74 -3.76 3.37 -12.57
N ASP A 75 -4.04 2.72 -13.70
CA ASP A 75 -3.17 2.68 -14.87
C ASP A 75 -3.04 4.09 -15.49
N ILE A 76 -4.13 4.86 -15.55
CA ILE A 76 -4.12 6.26 -16.04
C ILE A 76 -3.34 7.17 -15.09
N THR A 77 -3.47 6.96 -13.78
CA THR A 77 -2.87 7.83 -12.74
C THR A 77 -1.52 7.33 -12.23
N ASN A 78 -1.02 6.23 -12.78
CA ASN A 78 0.22 5.55 -12.38
C ASN A 78 0.33 5.37 -10.85
N LYS A 79 -0.77 4.91 -10.22
CA LYS A 79 -0.80 4.69 -8.77
C LYS A 79 0.04 3.49 -8.40
N MET A 80 0.84 3.62 -7.34
CA MET A 80 1.69 2.57 -6.79
C MET A 80 1.05 1.92 -5.56
N LYS A 81 1.47 0.69 -5.28
CA LYS A 81 1.18 -0.06 -4.05
C LYS A 81 2.46 -0.63 -3.47
N TRP A 82 2.49 -0.76 -2.15
CA TRP A 82 3.51 -1.50 -1.43
C TRP A 82 3.05 -2.95 -1.27
N GLU A 83 3.96 -3.87 -1.54
CA GLU A 83 3.83 -5.30 -1.22
C GLU A 83 4.94 -5.64 -0.24
N VAL A 84 4.57 -5.85 1.02
CA VAL A 84 5.51 -6.19 2.10
C VAL A 84 5.31 -7.65 2.46
N THR A 85 6.28 -8.49 2.14
CA THR A 85 6.28 -9.91 2.45
C THR A 85 7.12 -10.15 3.70
N ILE A 86 6.52 -10.79 4.70
CA ILE A 86 7.10 -11.07 6.00
C ILE A 86 7.12 -12.59 6.20
N LYS A 87 8.30 -13.15 6.47
CA LYS A 87 8.49 -14.56 6.80
C LYS A 87 8.60 -14.75 8.32
N TYR A 88 7.79 -15.64 8.88
CA TYR A 88 7.72 -15.94 10.33
C TYR A 88 7.28 -17.39 10.55
N THR A 89 7.76 -18.05 11.61
CA THR A 89 7.36 -19.42 12.01
C THR A 89 7.14 -20.45 10.86
N GLY A 90 7.95 -20.41 9.79
CA GLY A 90 7.80 -21.30 8.63
C GLY A 90 6.66 -20.96 7.65
N GLN A 91 6.03 -19.80 7.83
CA GLN A 91 4.99 -19.21 6.97
C GLN A 91 5.50 -17.90 6.34
N GLU A 92 4.79 -17.42 5.31
CA GLU A 92 5.07 -16.11 4.69
C GLU A 92 3.78 -15.37 4.35
N SER A 93 3.62 -14.13 4.81
CA SER A 93 2.46 -13.30 4.46
C SER A 93 2.89 -12.04 3.72
N THR A 94 2.19 -11.72 2.64
CA THR A 94 2.35 -10.49 1.87
C THR A 94 1.19 -9.55 2.15
N ILE A 95 1.49 -8.41 2.76
CA ILE A 95 0.55 -7.33 3.01
C ILE A 95 0.64 -6.36 1.82
N VAL A 96 -0.52 -6.06 1.21
CA VAL A 96 -0.64 -5.09 0.12
C VAL A 96 -1.26 -3.81 0.67
N MET A 97 -0.60 -2.68 0.41
CA MET A 97 -1.06 -1.37 0.87
C MET A 97 -0.98 -0.32 -0.24
N ASP A 98 -1.83 0.70 -0.16
CA ASP A 98 -1.73 1.86 -1.03
C ASP A 98 -0.44 2.63 -0.73
N ALA A 99 0.37 2.95 -1.75
CA ALA A 99 1.66 3.57 -1.51
C ALA A 99 1.56 5.03 -1.03
N TYR A 100 0.42 5.70 -1.20
CA TYR A 100 0.25 7.10 -0.83
C TYR A 100 -0.37 7.25 0.56
N THR A 101 -1.32 6.40 0.91
CA THR A 101 -2.02 6.47 2.21
C THR A 101 -1.47 5.46 3.22
N GLY A 102 -0.87 4.36 2.73
CA GLY A 102 -0.55 3.19 3.54
C GLY A 102 -1.77 2.42 4.02
N GLU A 103 -2.94 2.66 3.43
CA GLU A 103 -4.15 1.90 3.73
C GLU A 103 -4.02 0.46 3.23
N PHE A 104 -4.52 -0.47 4.05
CA PHE A 104 -4.61 -1.88 3.70
C PHE A 104 -5.47 -2.08 2.44
N ILE A 105 -4.95 -2.84 1.48
CA ILE A 105 -5.67 -3.24 0.27
C ILE A 105 -5.98 -4.73 0.31
N ASN A 106 -4.99 -5.57 0.60
CA ASN A 106 -5.13 -7.01 0.52
C ASN A 106 -4.05 -7.76 1.33
N LEU A 107 -4.23 -9.06 1.50
CA LEU A 107 -3.24 -9.96 2.09
C LEU A 107 -3.15 -11.29 1.33
N TYR A 108 -1.92 -11.76 1.11
CA TYR A 108 -1.61 -13.06 0.50
C TYR A 108 -0.70 -13.87 1.44
N GLY A 109 -0.66 -15.20 1.32
CA GLY A 109 0.18 -16.07 2.17
C GLY A 109 -0.51 -17.39 2.49
N PRO A 110 0.04 -18.27 3.36
CA PRO A 110 -0.67 -19.42 3.86
C PRO A 110 -1.76 -18.92 4.81
N LEU A 111 -2.94 -18.71 4.23
CA LEU A 111 -4.18 -18.48 4.93
C LEU A 111 -4.57 -19.83 5.57
N ASN A 112 -4.83 -19.85 6.89
CA ASN A 112 -5.42 -21.02 7.54
C ASN A 112 -6.83 -21.33 7.03
#